data_AF-A0A8S2WNV1-F1
#
_entry.id   AF-A0A8S2WNV1-F1
#
_cell.length_a   1.000
_cell.length_b   1.000
_cell.length_c   1.000
_cell.angle_alpha   90.00
_cell.angle_beta   90.00
_cell.angle_gamma   90.00
#
_symmetry.space_group_name_H-M   'P 1'
#
loop_
_entity.id
_entity.type
_entity.pdbx_description
1 polymer ?
#
loop_
_entity_poly.entity_id
_entity_poly.type
_entity_poly.pdbx_seq_one_letter_code
_entity_poly.pdbx_strand_id
1 'polypeptide(L)'
;SMQQAARDAKLEKGQEDARESERKALERATQERILANEEAEKTAKEKAKSELRTKRLRDETEAQATREREDPPAQATREREDPPAIGAIIKSVRDADQLLCDGYRYRRDKSRWRCVNAHCIGRAGVTQLGFYQLASSHTHAPNPEDVAKARYNHEIRQRTKQSHDPPRTIISDARMNVSAEAAASIPQYTTTQRAIERIRKENDVARPTPTTFADIVLPDELKVNSRGQKFLLYDNQDVDRRVLIFASEYALDRLDQSSSWHVDGTFKELGLKREFLENEQSRIAMKNLGALAFVKPEDVPIVFDKIKSGAPTAVQGK
;
A
#
# COMPACT_ATOMS: atom_id res chain seq x y z
N SER A 1 51.07 -54.45 45.31
CA SER A 1 51.29 -53.18 44.58
C SER A 1 50.48 -53.14 43.28
N MET A 2 50.71 -54.03 42.30
CA MET A 2 49.98 -53.99 41.01
C MET A 2 48.49 -54.34 41.05
N GLN A 3 48.05 -55.27 41.92
CA GLN A 3 46.63 -55.64 42.01
C GLN A 3 45.73 -54.57 42.65
N GLN A 4 46.30 -53.68 43.47
CA GLN A 4 45.57 -52.57 44.09
C GLN A 4 45.32 -51.47 43.06
N ALA A 5 46.37 -51.07 42.32
CA ALA A 5 46.28 -50.07 41.24
C ALA A 5 45.27 -50.46 40.14
N ALA A 6 45.18 -51.76 39.80
CA ALA A 6 44.22 -52.24 38.81
C ALA A 6 42.76 -52.18 39.31
N ARG A 7 42.52 -52.27 40.62
CA ARG A 7 41.18 -52.11 41.21
C ARG A 7 40.78 -50.64 41.26
N ASP A 8 41.71 -49.77 41.64
CA ASP A 8 41.48 -48.32 41.74
C ASP A 8 41.20 -47.71 40.36
N ALA A 9 41.96 -48.09 39.32
CA ALA A 9 41.70 -47.65 37.95
C ALA A 9 40.35 -48.14 37.39
N LYS A 10 39.88 -49.31 37.82
CA LYS A 10 38.56 -49.85 37.43
C LYS A 10 37.42 -49.11 38.13
N LEU A 11 37.66 -48.65 39.37
CA LEU A 11 36.72 -47.84 40.13
C LEU A 11 36.60 -46.42 39.56
N GLU A 12 37.73 -45.78 39.23
CA GLU A 12 37.76 -44.45 38.58
C GLU A 12 37.06 -44.47 37.22
N LYS A 13 37.34 -45.46 36.37
CA LYS A 13 36.68 -45.59 35.07
C LYS A 13 35.15 -45.76 35.21
N GLY A 14 34.70 -46.55 36.19
CA GLY A 14 33.28 -46.70 36.48
C GLY A 14 32.62 -45.42 36.98
N GLN A 15 33.35 -44.58 37.73
CA GLN A 15 32.87 -43.27 38.17
C GLN A 15 32.81 -42.26 37.02
N GLU A 16 33.75 -42.32 36.08
CA GLU A 16 33.77 -41.46 34.90
C GLU A 16 32.66 -41.80 33.89
N ASP A 17 32.45 -43.10 33.63
CA ASP A 17 31.34 -43.59 32.80
C ASP A 17 29.97 -43.20 33.41
N ALA A 18 29.84 -43.22 34.74
CA ALA A 18 28.62 -42.78 35.44
C ALA A 18 28.38 -41.28 35.28
N ARG A 19 29.42 -40.44 35.40
CA ARG A 19 29.32 -38.98 35.19
C ARG A 19 29.01 -38.63 33.74
N GLU A 20 29.56 -39.36 32.77
CA GLU A 20 29.24 -39.14 31.36
C GLU A 20 27.78 -39.51 31.04
N SER A 21 27.28 -40.60 31.62
CA SER A 21 25.87 -40.99 31.53
C SER A 21 24.94 -39.92 32.10
N GLU A 22 25.27 -39.38 33.27
CA GLU A 22 24.50 -38.30 33.92
C GLU A 22 24.50 -37.00 33.10
N ARG A 23 25.64 -36.64 32.50
CA ARG A 23 25.74 -35.47 31.61
C ARG A 23 24.87 -35.63 30.36
N LYS A 24 24.89 -36.81 29.73
CA LYS A 24 24.04 -37.10 28.55
C LYS A 24 22.55 -37.09 28.91
N ALA A 25 22.18 -37.57 30.09
CA ALA A 25 20.81 -37.51 30.58
C ALA A 25 20.34 -36.06 30.80
N LEU A 26 21.19 -35.21 31.37
CA LEU A 26 20.90 -33.79 31.58
C LEU A 26 20.77 -33.02 30.25
N GLU A 27 21.63 -33.31 29.29
CA GLU A 27 21.61 -32.68 27.96
C GLU A 27 20.32 -33.05 27.20
N ARG A 28 19.91 -34.32 27.26
CA ARG A 28 18.63 -34.79 26.69
C ARG A 28 17.43 -34.12 27.34
N ALA A 29 17.40 -34.04 28.68
CA ALA A 29 16.33 -33.35 29.40
C ALA A 29 16.25 -31.86 29.07
N THR A 30 17.40 -31.23 28.78
CA THR A 30 17.46 -29.82 28.36
C THR A 30 16.92 -29.63 26.95
N GLN A 31 17.27 -30.52 26.01
CA GLN A 31 16.73 -30.50 24.65
C GLN A 31 15.21 -30.74 24.62
N GLU A 32 14.71 -31.70 25.42
CA GLU A 32 13.27 -31.96 25.53
C GLU A 32 12.51 -30.74 26.07
N ARG A 33 13.08 -29.98 27.01
CA ARG A 33 12.50 -28.71 27.49
C ARG A 33 12.49 -27.60 26.43
N ILE A 34 13.52 -27.51 25.61
CA ILE A 34 13.59 -26.51 24.52
C ILE A 34 12.50 -26.80 23.49
N LEU A 35 12.39 -28.05 23.04
CA LEU A 35 11.37 -28.45 22.05
C LEU A 35 9.95 -28.23 22.59
N ALA A 36 9.69 -28.56 23.86
CA ALA A 36 8.40 -28.31 24.49
C ALA A 36 8.05 -26.81 24.55
N ASN A 37 9.03 -25.95 24.82
CA ASN A 37 8.83 -24.50 24.81
C ASN A 37 8.57 -23.95 23.39
N GLU A 38 9.28 -24.44 22.37
CA GLU A 38 9.05 -24.03 20.98
C GLU A 38 7.65 -24.43 20.49
N GLU A 39 7.17 -25.62 20.85
CA GLU A 39 5.83 -26.09 20.51
C GLU A 39 4.74 -25.30 21.25
N ALA A 40 4.97 -24.97 22.53
CA ALA A 40 4.09 -24.09 23.30
C ALA A 40 4.02 -22.67 22.71
N GLU A 41 5.14 -22.12 22.25
CA GLU A 41 5.17 -20.79 21.63
C GLU A 41 4.45 -20.79 20.27
N LYS A 42 4.62 -21.85 19.47
CA LYS A 42 3.94 -22.01 18.19
C LYS A 42 2.42 -22.10 18.37
N THR A 43 1.96 -22.90 19.32
CA THR A 43 0.53 -23.04 19.64
C THR A 43 -0.06 -21.74 20.20
N ALA A 44 0.66 -21.02 21.06
CA ALA A 44 0.24 -19.71 21.56
C ALA A 44 0.11 -18.67 20.44
N LYS A 45 1.04 -18.63 19.48
CA LYS A 45 0.99 -17.74 18.31
C LYS A 45 -0.20 -18.06 17.40
N GLU A 46 -0.49 -19.34 17.16
CA GLU A 46 -1.66 -19.74 16.37
C GLU A 46 -2.98 -19.36 17.05
N LYS A 47 -3.07 -19.56 18.37
CA LYS A 47 -4.24 -19.15 19.17
C LYS A 47 -4.44 -17.63 19.15
N ALA A 48 -3.38 -16.84 19.34
CA ALA A 48 -3.46 -15.38 19.26
C ALA A 48 -3.90 -14.91 17.86
N LYS A 49 -3.42 -15.57 16.80
CA LYS A 49 -3.81 -15.25 15.41
C LYS A 49 -5.27 -15.58 15.13
N SER A 50 -5.79 -16.69 15.67
CA SER A 50 -7.19 -17.07 15.51
C SER A 50 -8.12 -16.14 16.30
N GLU A 51 -7.74 -15.75 17.51
CA GLU A 51 -8.46 -14.76 18.34
C GLU A 51 -8.49 -13.37 17.69
N LEU A 52 -7.39 -12.92 17.07
CA LEU A 52 -7.37 -11.67 16.34
C LEU A 52 -8.29 -11.70 15.11
N ARG A 53 -8.34 -12.84 14.42
CA ARG A 53 -9.22 -13.04 13.25
C ARG A 53 -10.70 -13.01 13.66
N THR A 54 -11.06 -13.65 14.77
CA THR A 54 -12.45 -13.63 15.26
C THR A 54 -12.84 -12.26 15.79
N LYS A 55 -11.93 -11.52 16.43
CA LYS A 55 -12.17 -10.14 16.84
C LYS A 55 -12.45 -9.22 15.64
N ARG A 56 -11.63 -9.29 14.58
CA ARG A 56 -11.88 -8.50 13.35
C ARG A 56 -13.23 -8.79 12.71
N LEU A 57 -13.63 -10.06 12.65
CA LEU A 57 -14.94 -10.44 12.12
C LEU A 57 -16.08 -9.86 12.97
N ARG A 58 -15.94 -9.86 14.31
CA ARG A 58 -16.93 -9.22 15.20
C ARG A 58 -17.01 -7.71 14.98
N ASP A 59 -15.86 -7.04 14.97
CA ASP A 59 -15.76 -5.59 14.74
C ASP A 59 -16.36 -5.21 13.38
N GLU A 60 -16.14 -6.01 12.34
CA GLU A 60 -16.76 -5.84 11.01
C GLU A 60 -18.28 -6.03 11.04
N THR A 61 -18.79 -7.06 11.73
CA THR A 61 -20.24 -7.27 11.89
C THR A 61 -20.92 -6.19 12.72
N GLU A 62 -20.26 -5.67 13.76
CA GLU A 62 -20.77 -4.57 14.58
C GLU A 62 -20.77 -3.25 13.82
N ALA A 63 -19.73 -2.99 13.01
CA ALA A 63 -19.66 -1.84 12.10
C ALA A 63 -20.73 -1.89 11.01
N GLN A 64 -21.08 -3.09 10.52
CA GLN A 64 -22.16 -3.28 9.55
C GLN A 64 -23.53 -3.09 10.20
N ALA A 65 -23.76 -3.64 11.40
CA ALA A 65 -25.01 -3.48 12.14
C ALA A 65 -25.26 -2.03 12.60
N THR A 66 -24.21 -1.26 12.89
CA THR A 66 -24.34 0.18 13.20
C THR A 66 -24.70 1.00 11.97
N ARG A 67 -24.13 0.69 10.80
CA ARG A 67 -24.54 1.31 9.52
C ARG A 67 -25.99 1.01 9.14
N GLU A 68 -26.52 -0.13 9.56
CA GLU A 68 -27.92 -0.52 9.31
C GLU A 68 -28.91 0.07 10.34
N ARG A 69 -28.44 0.58 11.49
CA ARG A 69 -29.27 1.21 12.54
C ARG A 69 -29.31 2.74 12.48
N GLU A 70 -28.40 3.37 11.77
CA GLU A 70 -28.51 4.79 11.47
C GLU A 70 -29.61 4.98 10.42
N ASP A 71 -30.82 5.30 10.89
CA ASP A 71 -31.91 5.75 10.02
C ASP A 71 -31.39 6.90 9.14
N PRO A 72 -31.46 6.77 7.81
CA PRO A 72 -31.06 7.85 6.92
C PRO A 72 -31.91 9.09 7.25
N PRO A 73 -31.32 10.31 7.28
CA PRO A 73 -32.13 11.51 7.41
C PRO A 73 -33.17 11.46 6.32
N ALA A 74 -34.45 11.62 6.68
CA ALA A 74 -35.60 11.52 5.81
C ALA A 74 -35.34 12.20 4.45
N GLN A 75 -34.81 11.42 3.50
CA GLN A 75 -34.69 11.83 2.13
C GLN A 75 -36.09 11.69 1.61
N ALA A 76 -36.72 12.85 1.40
CA ALA A 76 -37.89 12.97 0.59
C ALA A 76 -37.81 11.94 -0.53
N THR A 77 -38.82 11.06 -0.62
CA THR A 77 -39.08 10.24 -1.78
C THR A 77 -39.38 11.19 -2.95
N ARG A 78 -38.33 11.82 -3.46
CA ARG A 78 -38.27 12.22 -4.86
C ARG A 78 -38.18 10.89 -5.58
N GLU A 79 -39.28 10.53 -6.21
CA GLU A 79 -39.23 9.71 -7.42
C GLU A 79 -37.93 10.06 -8.14
N ARG A 80 -37.03 9.09 -8.27
CA ARG A 80 -35.88 9.25 -9.15
C ARG A 80 -36.47 9.30 -10.54
N GLU A 81 -36.87 10.49 -10.96
CA GLU A 81 -36.76 10.86 -12.36
C GLU A 81 -35.29 10.64 -12.70
N ASP A 82 -35.03 9.63 -13.53
CA ASP A 82 -33.73 9.47 -14.15
C ASP A 82 -33.32 10.84 -14.69
N PRO A 83 -32.20 11.43 -14.22
CA PRO A 83 -31.78 12.72 -14.73
C PRO A 83 -31.67 12.58 -16.26
N PRO A 84 -32.28 13.49 -17.04
CA PRO A 84 -32.30 13.38 -18.49
C PRO A 84 -30.87 13.20 -18.96
N ALA A 85 -30.61 12.23 -19.83
CA ALA A 85 -29.29 11.82 -20.27
C ALA A 85 -28.42 13.01 -20.70
N ILE A 86 -27.72 13.63 -19.75
CA ILE A 86 -26.83 14.76 -20.03
C ILE A 86 -25.62 14.15 -20.72
N GLY A 87 -25.53 14.38 -22.03
CA GLY A 87 -24.38 13.91 -22.78
C GLY A 87 -23.08 14.47 -22.18
N ALA A 88 -22.07 13.61 -22.04
CA ALA A 88 -20.78 13.97 -21.46
C ALA A 88 -19.69 13.97 -22.53
N ILE A 89 -18.89 15.04 -22.60
CA ILE A 89 -17.68 15.07 -23.42
C ILE A 89 -16.55 14.42 -22.63
N ILE A 90 -15.91 13.44 -23.22
CA ILE A 90 -14.71 12.79 -22.72
C ILE A 90 -13.58 12.88 -23.76
N LYS A 91 -12.36 12.57 -23.33
CA LYS A 91 -11.20 12.40 -24.20
C LYS A 91 -11.01 10.93 -24.57
N SER A 92 -10.84 10.64 -25.86
CA SER A 92 -10.50 9.31 -26.36
C SER A 92 -9.07 8.89 -26.01
N VAL A 93 -8.72 7.64 -26.35
CA VAL A 93 -7.34 7.12 -26.28
C VAL A 93 -6.37 7.91 -27.17
N ARG A 94 -6.87 8.60 -28.20
CA ARG A 94 -6.06 9.46 -29.07
C ARG A 94 -6.18 10.95 -28.71
N ASP A 95 -6.69 11.25 -27.53
CA ASP A 95 -6.90 12.62 -27.00
C ASP A 95 -7.89 13.50 -27.81
N ALA A 96 -8.56 12.91 -28.80
CA ALA A 96 -9.68 13.54 -29.50
C ALA A 96 -10.95 13.52 -28.65
N ASP A 97 -11.77 14.56 -28.78
CA ASP A 97 -13.07 14.67 -28.09
C ASP A 97 -14.05 13.58 -28.55
N GLN A 98 -14.74 12.97 -27.59
CA GLN A 98 -15.87 12.08 -27.82
C GLN A 98 -17.04 12.48 -26.94
N LEU A 99 -18.24 12.38 -27.49
CA LEU A 99 -19.48 12.60 -26.76
C LEU A 99 -20.09 11.24 -26.41
N LEU A 100 -20.55 11.10 -25.17
CA LEU A 100 -21.33 9.98 -24.68
C LEU A 100 -22.76 10.46 -24.49
N CYS A 101 -23.73 9.94 -25.24
CA CYS A 101 -25.13 10.37 -25.17
C CYS A 101 -26.06 9.19 -25.50
N ASP A 102 -27.11 8.98 -24.69
CA ASP A 102 -28.14 7.95 -24.90
C ASP A 102 -27.60 6.53 -25.14
N GLY A 103 -26.53 6.14 -24.45
CA GLY A 103 -25.91 4.82 -24.63
C GLY A 103 -25.08 4.67 -25.92
N TYR A 104 -24.82 5.76 -26.64
CA TYR A 104 -23.99 5.81 -27.84
C TYR A 104 -22.73 6.65 -27.64
N ARG A 105 -21.73 6.37 -28.48
CA ARG A 105 -20.49 7.14 -28.58
C ARG A 105 -20.41 7.87 -29.89
N TYR A 106 -20.00 9.13 -29.82
CA TYR A 106 -19.83 9.99 -30.99
C TYR A 106 -18.43 10.58 -31.04
N ARG A 107 -17.94 10.81 -32.25
CA ARG A 107 -16.73 11.58 -32.55
C ARG A 107 -17.14 12.95 -33.08
N ARG A 108 -16.28 13.94 -32.87
CA ARG A 108 -16.48 15.29 -33.38
C ARG A 108 -16.34 15.33 -34.90
N ASP A 109 -17.31 15.93 -35.58
CA ASP A 109 -17.38 16.12 -37.04
C ASP A 109 -17.81 17.57 -37.32
N LYS A 110 -16.82 18.46 -37.46
CA LYS A 110 -17.00 19.92 -37.51
C LYS A 110 -17.78 20.43 -36.28
N SER A 111 -18.96 21.02 -36.49
CA SER A 111 -19.85 21.53 -35.44
C SER A 111 -20.88 20.51 -34.93
N ARG A 112 -20.86 19.27 -35.45
CA ARG A 112 -21.79 18.20 -35.07
C ARG A 112 -21.05 16.98 -34.54
N TRP A 113 -21.81 16.04 -33.96
CA TRP A 113 -21.29 14.77 -33.48
C TRP A 113 -21.79 13.64 -34.37
N ARG A 114 -20.91 12.74 -34.79
CA ARG A 114 -21.23 11.56 -35.61
C ARG A 114 -20.92 10.30 -34.82
N CYS A 115 -21.76 9.27 -34.93
CA CYS A 115 -21.51 7.98 -34.31
C CYS A 115 -20.11 7.44 -34.66
N VAL A 116 -19.47 6.78 -33.69
CA VAL A 116 -18.14 6.19 -33.87
C VAL A 116 -18.17 4.97 -34.80
N ASN A 117 -19.31 4.26 -34.87
CA ASN A 117 -19.47 3.13 -35.78
C ASN A 117 -19.46 3.62 -37.24
N ALA A 118 -18.53 3.09 -38.05
CA ALA A 118 -18.29 3.55 -39.42
C ALA A 118 -19.52 3.41 -40.33
N HIS A 119 -20.36 2.38 -40.11
CA HIS A 119 -21.54 2.08 -40.91
C HIS A 119 -22.83 2.69 -40.31
N CYS A 120 -22.68 3.55 -39.30
CA CYS A 120 -23.82 4.21 -38.66
C CYS A 120 -23.97 5.66 -39.13
N ILE A 121 -25.21 6.03 -39.43
CA ILE A 121 -25.61 7.39 -39.81
C ILE A 121 -26.06 8.25 -38.61
N GLY A 122 -26.03 7.70 -37.40
CA GLY A 122 -26.44 8.36 -36.18
C GLY A 122 -25.61 9.61 -35.89
N ARG A 123 -26.29 10.69 -35.52
CA ARG A 123 -25.70 11.99 -35.19
C ARG A 123 -26.27 12.49 -33.87
N ALA A 124 -25.49 13.29 -33.16
CA ALA A 124 -25.93 14.04 -32.01
C ALA A 124 -25.68 15.54 -32.22
N GLY A 125 -26.57 16.34 -31.69
CA GLY A 125 -26.54 17.79 -31.71
C GLY A 125 -26.57 18.36 -30.30
N VAL A 126 -26.37 19.67 -30.22
CA VAL A 126 -26.56 20.45 -29.00
C VAL A 126 -27.85 21.25 -29.18
N THR A 127 -28.74 21.21 -28.20
CA THR A 127 -29.97 22.01 -28.19
C THR A 127 -29.64 23.48 -27.94
N GLN A 128 -30.61 24.36 -28.18
CA GLN A 128 -30.45 25.79 -27.85
C GLN A 128 -30.19 26.04 -26.36
N LEU A 129 -30.59 25.09 -25.50
CA LEU A 129 -30.36 25.11 -24.06
C LEU A 129 -29.01 24.47 -23.65
N GLY A 130 -28.19 24.05 -24.61
CA GLY A 130 -26.86 23.49 -24.35
C GLY A 130 -26.83 21.99 -24.03
N PHE A 131 -27.96 21.30 -24.08
CA PHE A 131 -28.03 19.85 -23.84
C PHE A 131 -27.70 19.04 -25.09
N TYR A 132 -27.00 17.92 -24.91
CA TYR A 132 -26.76 16.99 -26.01
C TYR A 132 -27.98 16.09 -26.23
N GLN A 133 -28.35 15.91 -27.50
CA GLN A 133 -29.45 15.01 -27.86
C GLN A 133 -29.17 14.31 -29.20
N LEU A 134 -29.82 13.15 -29.40
CA LEU A 134 -29.90 12.48 -30.69
C LEU A 134 -30.49 13.41 -31.76
N ALA A 135 -29.75 13.58 -32.86
CA ALA A 135 -30.18 14.32 -34.04
C ALA A 135 -30.66 13.40 -35.17
N SER A 136 -30.26 12.12 -35.15
CA SER A 136 -30.74 11.10 -36.09
C SER A 136 -30.72 9.71 -35.47
N SER A 137 -31.59 8.84 -35.98
CA SER A 137 -31.66 7.43 -35.58
C SER A 137 -30.39 6.66 -35.97
N HIS A 138 -30.03 5.68 -35.15
CA HIS A 138 -28.90 4.79 -35.40
C HIS A 138 -29.33 3.54 -36.16
N THR A 139 -28.40 2.92 -36.87
CA THR A 139 -28.58 1.62 -37.54
C THR A 139 -28.22 0.44 -36.64
N HIS A 140 -27.94 0.71 -35.35
CA HIS A 140 -27.60 -0.29 -34.36
C HIS A 140 -28.13 0.10 -32.99
N ALA A 141 -28.27 -0.90 -32.12
CA ALA A 141 -28.67 -0.70 -30.73
C ALA A 141 -27.61 0.11 -29.94
N PRO A 142 -28.01 0.78 -28.85
CA PRO A 142 -27.08 1.36 -27.89
C PRO A 142 -26.15 0.29 -27.30
N ASN A 143 -24.93 0.70 -26.94
CA ASN A 143 -23.97 -0.18 -26.27
C ASN A 143 -23.48 0.49 -24.98
N PRO A 144 -24.20 0.31 -23.86
CA PRO A 144 -23.84 0.94 -22.58
C PRO A 144 -22.50 0.43 -22.04
N GLU A 145 -22.11 -0.81 -22.33
CA GLU A 145 -20.81 -1.35 -21.93
C GLU A 145 -19.65 -0.61 -22.61
N ASP A 146 -19.74 -0.34 -23.91
CA ASP A 146 -18.71 0.42 -24.63
C ASP A 146 -18.66 1.89 -24.16
N VAL A 147 -19.79 2.47 -23.78
CA VAL A 147 -19.85 3.78 -23.11
C VAL A 147 -19.15 3.75 -21.75
N ALA A 148 -19.43 2.75 -20.92
CA ALA A 148 -18.80 2.57 -19.61
C ALA A 148 -17.28 2.35 -19.74
N LYS A 149 -16.86 1.53 -20.70
CA LYS A 149 -15.44 1.36 -21.07
C LYS A 149 -14.78 2.67 -21.48
N ALA A 150 -15.46 3.49 -22.27
CA ALA A 150 -14.93 4.79 -22.68
C ALA A 150 -14.80 5.75 -21.49
N ARG A 151 -15.78 5.78 -20.58
CA ARG A 151 -15.70 6.54 -19.31
C ARG A 151 -14.54 6.07 -18.44
N TYR A 152 -14.40 4.75 -18.24
CA TYR A 152 -13.31 4.17 -17.48
C TYR A 152 -11.94 4.58 -18.03
N ASN A 153 -11.73 4.46 -19.35
CA ASN A 153 -10.47 4.85 -19.98
C ASN A 153 -10.21 6.35 -19.88
N HIS A 154 -11.25 7.18 -19.94
CA HIS A 154 -11.14 8.62 -19.71
C HIS A 154 -10.71 8.93 -18.27
N GLU A 155 -11.35 8.30 -17.28
CA GLU A 155 -11.05 8.48 -15.86
C GLU A 155 -9.61 8.08 -15.53
N ILE A 156 -9.17 6.89 -15.98
CA ILE A 156 -7.78 6.44 -15.81
C ILE A 156 -6.80 7.49 -16.35
N ARG A 157 -7.09 8.05 -17.53
CA ARG A 157 -6.24 9.08 -18.16
C ARG A 157 -6.22 10.37 -17.36
N GLN A 158 -7.38 10.86 -16.93
CA GLN A 158 -7.49 12.09 -16.14
C GLN A 158 -6.72 11.94 -14.83
N ARG A 159 -6.98 10.87 -14.07
CA ARG A 159 -6.25 10.59 -12.82
C ARG A 159 -4.76 10.44 -13.03
N THR A 160 -4.33 9.75 -14.09
CA THR A 160 -2.90 9.60 -14.37
C THR A 160 -2.21 10.94 -14.64
N LYS A 161 -2.91 11.89 -15.27
CA LYS A 161 -2.40 13.24 -15.52
C LYS A 161 -2.44 14.14 -14.28
N GLN A 162 -3.37 13.89 -13.36
CA GLN A 162 -3.63 14.74 -12.18
C GLN A 162 -3.00 14.19 -10.89
N SER A 163 -2.65 12.90 -10.82
CA SER A 163 -2.11 12.26 -9.62
C SER A 163 -0.91 11.35 -9.89
N HIS A 164 -0.06 11.23 -8.86
CA HIS A 164 1.11 10.35 -8.86
C HIS A 164 0.85 9.00 -8.18
N ASP A 165 -0.42 8.67 -7.91
CA ASP A 165 -0.77 7.45 -7.19
C ASP A 165 -0.25 6.18 -7.90
N PRO A 166 0.08 5.11 -7.18
CA PRO A 166 0.47 3.86 -7.81
C PRO A 166 -0.60 3.39 -8.82
N PRO A 167 -0.22 2.79 -9.96
CA PRO A 167 -1.18 2.29 -10.95
C PRO A 167 -2.28 1.41 -10.34
N ARG A 168 -1.91 0.62 -9.32
CA ARG A 168 -2.84 -0.23 -8.58
C ARG A 168 -3.98 0.56 -7.93
N THR A 169 -3.66 1.69 -7.29
CA THR A 169 -4.64 2.58 -6.64
C THR A 169 -5.56 3.20 -7.68
N ILE A 170 -4.99 3.79 -8.74
CA ILE A 170 -5.75 4.43 -9.82
C ILE A 170 -6.72 3.44 -10.46
N ILE A 171 -6.26 2.22 -10.76
CA ILE A 171 -7.08 1.16 -11.37
C ILE A 171 -8.18 0.69 -10.42
N SER A 172 -7.84 0.50 -9.14
CA SER A 172 -8.80 0.03 -8.12
C SER A 172 -9.95 1.02 -7.98
N ASP A 173 -9.63 2.30 -7.80
CA ASP A 173 -10.64 3.34 -7.60
C ASP A 173 -11.51 3.54 -8.84
N ALA A 174 -10.90 3.54 -10.03
CA ALA A 174 -11.66 3.66 -11.27
C ALA A 174 -12.60 2.47 -11.48
N ARG A 175 -12.20 1.26 -11.07
CA ARG A 175 -13.06 0.06 -11.13
C ARG A 175 -14.25 0.12 -10.19
N MET A 176 -14.15 0.80 -9.04
CA MET A 176 -15.29 0.93 -8.12
C MET A 176 -16.45 1.72 -8.72
N ASN A 177 -16.19 2.54 -9.74
CA ASN A 177 -17.19 3.33 -10.45
C ASN A 177 -17.76 2.61 -11.70
N VAL A 178 -17.41 1.34 -11.93
CA VAL A 178 -17.89 0.55 -13.07
C VAL A 178 -18.92 -0.47 -12.58
N SER A 179 -20.05 -0.59 -13.27
CA SER A 179 -21.07 -1.58 -12.93
C SER A 179 -20.59 -3.02 -13.18
N ALA A 180 -21.22 -4.01 -12.55
CA ALA A 180 -20.83 -5.41 -12.69
C ALA A 180 -20.98 -5.91 -14.14
N GLU A 181 -22.00 -5.44 -14.85
CA GLU A 181 -22.29 -5.78 -16.25
C GLU A 181 -21.20 -5.21 -17.18
N ALA A 182 -20.77 -3.98 -16.93
CA ALA A 182 -19.73 -3.34 -17.73
C ALA A 182 -18.31 -3.85 -17.42
N ALA A 183 -18.10 -4.58 -16.31
CA ALA A 183 -16.79 -5.05 -15.88
C ALA A 183 -16.11 -6.01 -16.88
N ALA A 184 -16.89 -6.72 -17.70
CA ALA A 184 -16.35 -7.58 -18.76
C ALA A 184 -15.76 -6.78 -19.93
N SER A 185 -16.26 -5.56 -20.15
CA SER A 185 -15.90 -4.73 -21.32
C SER A 185 -14.63 -3.89 -21.10
N ILE A 186 -14.26 -3.63 -19.84
CA ILE A 186 -13.10 -2.82 -19.48
C ILE A 186 -11.78 -3.56 -19.73
N PRO A 187 -10.67 -2.85 -20.00
CA PRO A 187 -9.38 -3.48 -20.20
C PRO A 187 -8.89 -4.26 -18.98
N GLN A 188 -8.04 -5.26 -19.24
CA GLN A 188 -7.34 -5.99 -18.18
C GLN A 188 -6.41 -5.08 -17.39
N TYR A 189 -6.08 -5.50 -16.16
CA TYR A 189 -5.21 -4.75 -15.25
C TYR A 189 -3.88 -4.39 -15.91
N THR A 190 -3.20 -5.37 -16.51
CA THR A 190 -1.88 -5.19 -17.16
C THR A 190 -1.94 -4.21 -18.33
N THR A 191 -3.00 -4.24 -19.12
CA THR A 191 -3.22 -3.28 -20.22
C THR A 191 -3.41 -1.86 -19.69
N THR A 192 -4.20 -1.71 -18.62
CA THR A 192 -4.44 -0.41 -17.99
C THR A 192 -3.16 0.12 -17.35
N GLN A 193 -2.40 -0.73 -16.65
CA GLN A 193 -1.11 -0.38 -16.05
C GLN A 193 -0.13 0.14 -17.10
N ARG A 194 0.05 -0.57 -18.21
CA ARG A 194 0.93 -0.13 -19.31
C ARG A 194 0.48 1.20 -19.92
N ALA A 195 -0.84 1.45 -19.97
CA ALA A 195 -1.36 2.73 -20.43
C ALA A 195 -0.99 3.86 -19.47
N ILE A 196 -1.10 3.64 -18.15
CA ILE A 196 -0.68 4.60 -17.10
C ILE A 196 0.82 4.91 -17.23
N GLU A 197 1.65 3.87 -17.32
CA GLU A 197 3.11 4.00 -17.47
C GLU A 197 3.48 4.81 -18.72
N ARG A 198 2.84 4.52 -19.86
CA ARG A 198 3.06 5.27 -21.10
C ARG A 198 2.65 6.73 -20.98
N ILE A 199 1.49 7.02 -20.40
CA ILE A 199 1.04 8.41 -20.18
C ILE A 199 2.03 9.16 -19.29
N ARG A 200 2.51 8.53 -18.21
CA ARG A 200 3.51 9.14 -17.31
C ARG A 200 4.83 9.44 -18.03
N LYS A 201 5.28 8.50 -18.87
CA LYS A 201 6.48 8.66 -19.70
C LYS A 201 6.33 9.78 -20.74
N GLU A 202 5.16 9.87 -21.38
CA GLU A 202 4.89 10.89 -22.42
C GLU A 202 4.72 12.31 -21.83
N ASN A 203 4.23 12.43 -20.58
CA ASN A 203 3.93 13.73 -19.97
C ASN A 203 5.04 14.24 -19.02
N ASP A 204 6.19 13.56 -18.95
CA ASP A 204 7.31 13.91 -18.04
C ASP A 204 6.88 14.10 -16.57
N VAL A 205 5.79 13.44 -16.17
CA VAL A 205 5.25 13.45 -14.80
C VAL A 205 6.09 12.55 -13.89
N ALA A 206 7.13 11.91 -14.44
CA ALA A 206 8.19 11.35 -13.64
C ALA A 206 9.04 12.52 -13.13
N ARG A 207 8.76 12.98 -11.90
CA ARG A 207 9.83 13.63 -11.13
C ARG A 207 11.05 12.71 -11.27
N PRO A 208 12.19 13.19 -11.81
CA PRO A 208 13.34 12.34 -12.02
C PRO A 208 13.62 11.65 -10.70
N THR A 209 13.80 10.32 -10.73
CA THR A 209 14.17 9.58 -9.53
C THR A 209 15.42 10.25 -8.97
N PRO A 210 15.38 10.81 -7.74
CA PRO A 210 16.52 11.52 -7.19
C PRO A 210 17.73 10.60 -7.20
N THR A 211 18.81 11.03 -7.85
CA THR A 211 20.06 10.28 -7.89
C THR A 211 20.96 10.62 -6.71
N THR A 212 20.77 11.80 -6.14
CA THR A 212 21.46 12.31 -4.95
C THR A 212 20.45 12.83 -3.93
N PHE A 213 20.88 13.02 -2.67
CA PHE A 213 20.00 13.62 -1.66
C PHE A 213 19.69 15.10 -1.94
N ALA A 214 20.58 15.80 -2.64
CA ALA A 214 20.37 17.17 -3.10
C ALA A 214 19.24 17.27 -4.14
N ASP A 215 19.01 16.22 -4.94
CA ASP A 215 17.94 16.17 -5.95
C ASP A 215 16.54 16.01 -5.32
N ILE A 216 16.47 15.68 -4.02
CA ILE A 216 15.19 15.45 -3.34
C ILE A 216 14.51 16.81 -3.08
N VAL A 217 13.56 17.17 -3.93
CA VAL A 217 12.70 18.35 -3.70
C VAL A 217 11.33 17.88 -3.21
N LEU A 218 11.03 18.13 -1.93
CA LEU A 218 9.75 17.81 -1.30
C LEU A 218 8.73 18.95 -1.53
N PRO A 219 7.67 18.75 -2.32
CA PRO A 219 6.57 19.70 -2.47
C PRO A 219 5.86 19.94 -1.15
N ASP A 220 5.27 21.12 -1.00
CA ASP A 220 4.51 21.48 0.19
C ASP A 220 3.29 20.56 0.40
N GLU A 221 2.68 20.05 -0.68
CA GLU A 221 1.57 19.10 -0.57
C GLU A 221 1.98 17.78 0.11
N LEU A 222 3.26 17.38 0.00
CA LEU A 222 3.76 16.15 0.62
C LEU A 222 4.25 16.37 2.06
N LYS A 223 4.30 17.62 2.53
CA LYS A 223 4.70 17.95 3.91
C LYS A 223 3.52 17.87 4.88
N VAL A 224 2.30 17.73 4.36
CA VAL A 224 1.05 17.64 5.13
C VAL A 224 0.35 16.29 4.92
N ASN A 225 -0.48 15.89 5.87
CA ASN A 225 -1.32 14.70 5.75
C ASN A 225 -2.63 15.00 4.99
N SER A 226 -3.49 13.98 4.81
CA SER A 226 -4.79 14.13 4.14
C SER A 226 -5.78 15.07 4.83
N ARG A 227 -5.50 15.51 6.08
CA ARG A 227 -6.27 16.50 6.83
C ARG A 227 -5.63 17.89 6.82
N GLY A 228 -4.56 18.09 6.05
CA GLY A 228 -3.81 19.35 5.98
C GLY A 228 -2.92 19.64 7.19
N GLN A 229 -2.70 18.67 8.08
CA GLN A 229 -1.84 18.85 9.25
C GLN A 229 -0.38 18.53 8.90
N LYS A 230 0.58 19.18 9.58
CA LYS A 230 2.01 18.92 9.39
C LYS A 230 2.32 17.45 9.59
N PHE A 231 3.01 16.85 8.62
CA PHE A 231 3.39 15.45 8.62
C PHE A 231 4.91 15.25 8.46
N LEU A 232 5.58 16.11 7.70
CA LEU A 232 7.04 16.20 7.73
C LEU A 232 7.45 17.01 8.97
N LEU A 233 7.95 16.33 10.01
CA LEU A 233 8.35 16.98 11.26
C LEU A 233 9.77 17.53 11.19
N TYR A 234 10.67 16.80 10.54
CA TYR A 234 12.08 17.15 10.45
C TYR A 234 12.66 16.83 9.08
N ASP A 235 13.48 17.75 8.57
CA ASP A 235 14.30 17.61 7.37
C ASP A 235 15.58 18.41 7.60
N ASN A 236 16.71 17.72 7.74
CA ASN A 236 18.00 18.39 7.95
C ASN A 236 18.58 19.02 6.67
N GLN A 237 17.98 18.76 5.50
CA GLN A 237 18.41 19.27 4.19
C GLN A 237 19.88 19.00 3.85
N ASP A 238 20.48 17.97 4.45
CA ASP A 238 21.87 17.61 4.22
C ASP A 238 22.05 16.96 2.83
N VAL A 239 23.09 17.36 2.10
CA VAL A 239 23.34 16.93 0.72
C VAL A 239 23.91 15.52 0.60
N ASP A 240 24.49 14.99 1.68
CA ASP A 240 25.16 13.69 1.73
C ASP A 240 24.44 12.70 2.65
N ARG A 241 23.75 13.20 3.68
CA ARG A 241 23.15 12.44 4.79
C ARG A 241 21.80 13.03 5.19
N ARG A 242 20.90 13.15 4.22
CA ARG A 242 19.57 13.70 4.50
C ARG A 242 18.75 12.78 5.40
N VAL A 243 18.22 13.34 6.49
CA VAL A 243 17.31 12.68 7.41
C VAL A 243 15.95 13.37 7.31
N LEU A 244 14.94 12.59 6.91
CA LEU A 244 13.55 13.00 6.85
C LEU A 244 12.77 12.23 7.92
N ILE A 245 12.06 12.95 8.80
CA ILE A 245 11.19 12.34 9.80
C ILE A 245 9.74 12.71 9.48
N PHE A 246 8.95 11.70 9.17
CA PHE A 246 7.52 11.82 8.95
C PHE A 246 6.76 11.23 10.14
N ALA A 247 5.93 12.05 10.78
CA ALA A 247 5.03 11.63 11.84
C ALA A 247 3.90 12.66 11.99
N SER A 248 2.78 12.24 12.56
CA SER A 248 1.74 13.17 13.00
C SER A 248 1.84 13.38 14.51
N GLU A 249 1.59 14.61 14.97
CA GLU A 249 1.53 14.92 16.41
C GLU A 249 0.57 13.98 17.15
N TYR A 250 -0.62 13.75 16.57
CA TYR A 250 -1.58 12.78 17.10
C TYR A 250 -1.00 11.37 17.29
N ALA A 251 -0.22 10.86 16.33
CA ALA A 251 0.39 9.54 16.46
C ALA A 251 1.51 9.53 17.51
N LEU A 252 2.28 10.62 17.62
CA LEU A 252 3.32 10.76 18.64
C LEU A 252 2.72 10.84 20.05
N ASP A 253 1.66 11.62 20.26
CA ASP A 253 0.95 11.69 21.56
C ASP A 253 0.41 10.31 21.95
N ARG A 254 -0.15 9.59 20.98
CA ARG A 254 -0.63 8.21 21.17
C ARG A 254 0.49 7.25 21.55
N LEU A 255 1.67 7.41 20.94
CA LEU A 255 2.84 6.59 21.25
C LEU A 255 3.39 6.94 22.64
N ASP A 256 3.52 8.21 22.98
CA ASP A 256 4.00 8.68 24.29
C ASP A 256 3.14 8.14 25.44
N GLN A 257 1.82 8.10 25.25
CA GLN A 257 0.88 7.53 26.24
C GLN A 257 0.85 5.99 26.27
N SER A 258 1.51 5.32 25.33
CA SER A 258 1.50 3.87 25.23
C SER A 258 2.64 3.25 26.04
N SER A 259 2.32 2.27 26.90
CA SER A 259 3.31 1.57 27.73
C SER A 259 4.20 0.60 26.94
N SER A 260 3.80 0.21 25.73
CA SER A 260 4.56 -0.69 24.87
C SER A 260 4.51 -0.24 23.41
N TRP A 261 5.68 -0.28 22.76
CA TRP A 261 5.83 0.06 21.35
C TRP A 261 6.18 -1.17 20.53
N HIS A 262 5.49 -1.32 19.41
CA HIS A 262 5.81 -2.32 18.40
C HIS A 262 6.35 -1.60 17.18
N VAL A 263 7.66 -1.68 16.98
CA VAL A 263 8.35 -1.08 15.83
C VAL A 263 8.76 -2.20 14.90
N ASP A 264 8.30 -2.13 13.66
CA ASP A 264 8.66 -3.06 12.58
C ASP A 264 9.38 -2.31 11.46
N GLY A 265 10.43 -2.92 10.91
CA GLY A 265 11.26 -2.34 9.85
C GLY A 265 11.00 -3.06 8.53
N THR A 266 10.49 -2.33 7.52
CA THR A 266 10.32 -2.90 6.18
C THR A 266 11.58 -2.68 5.34
N PHE A 267 12.47 -3.67 5.27
CA PHE A 267 13.68 -3.61 4.46
C PHE A 267 13.42 -4.15 3.04
N LYS A 268 13.22 -3.25 2.08
CA LYS A 268 13.22 -3.59 0.65
C LYS A 268 14.66 -3.54 0.13
N GLU A 269 15.22 -4.74 -0.07
CA GLU A 269 16.37 -5.06 -0.92
C GLU A 269 17.54 -4.07 -0.98
N LEU A 270 18.52 -4.22 -0.07
CA LEU A 270 19.92 -3.75 -0.22
C LEU A 270 20.86 -4.56 0.71
N GLY A 271 20.72 -5.89 0.80
CA GLY A 271 21.58 -6.74 1.65
C GLY A 271 21.38 -6.60 3.18
N LEU A 272 20.82 -5.47 3.63
CA LEU A 272 20.52 -5.13 5.03
C LEU A 272 19.61 -6.13 5.74
N LYS A 273 18.78 -6.88 4.99
CA LYS A 273 17.89 -7.88 5.56
C LYS A 273 18.67 -9.01 6.24
N ARG A 274 19.83 -9.41 5.69
CA ARG A 274 20.66 -10.46 6.27
C ARG A 274 21.33 -9.97 7.55
N GLU A 275 21.96 -8.80 7.48
CA GLU A 275 22.66 -8.19 8.62
C GLU A 275 21.70 -7.85 9.77
N PHE A 276 20.48 -7.40 9.47
CA PHE A 276 19.43 -7.18 10.47
C PHE A 276 18.98 -8.47 11.19
N LEU A 277 18.95 -9.61 10.48
CA LEU A 277 18.57 -10.90 11.07
C LEU A 277 19.70 -11.52 11.88
N GLU A 278 20.95 -11.33 11.44
CA GLU A 278 22.12 -11.99 12.01
C GLU A 278 22.80 -11.19 13.12
N ASN A 279 22.66 -9.86 13.14
CA ASN A 279 23.30 -8.99 14.13
C ASN A 279 22.28 -8.36 15.09
N GLU A 280 22.37 -8.74 16.37
CA GLU A 280 21.50 -8.22 17.42
C GLU A 280 21.68 -6.71 17.68
N GLN A 281 22.92 -6.20 17.66
CA GLN A 281 23.17 -4.76 17.83
C GLN A 281 22.53 -3.95 16.70
N SER A 282 22.64 -4.45 15.46
CA SER A 282 21.98 -3.87 14.29
C SER A 282 20.46 -3.83 14.45
N ARG A 283 19.86 -4.91 14.95
CA ARG A 283 18.43 -4.98 15.24
C ARG A 283 18.01 -3.99 16.33
N ILE A 284 18.78 -3.87 17.41
CA ILE A 284 18.51 -2.94 18.52
C ILE A 284 18.65 -1.49 18.05
N ALA A 285 19.73 -1.14 17.36
CA ALA A 285 19.95 0.18 16.79
C ALA A 285 18.81 0.58 15.85
N MET A 286 18.36 -0.35 14.99
CA MET A 286 17.24 -0.11 14.07
C MET A 286 15.91 0.09 14.79
N LYS A 287 15.63 -0.67 15.86
CA LYS A 287 14.43 -0.43 16.69
C LYS A 287 14.48 0.95 17.37
N ASN A 288 15.67 1.38 17.76
CA ASN A 288 15.88 2.67 18.41
C ASN A 288 15.77 3.87 17.46
N LEU A 289 15.86 3.67 16.13
CA LEU A 289 15.64 4.77 15.16
C LEU A 289 14.25 5.41 15.30
N GLY A 290 13.23 4.63 15.68
CA GLY A 290 11.89 5.17 15.93
C GLY A 290 11.86 6.21 17.06
N ALA A 291 12.80 6.16 18.00
CA ALA A 291 12.89 7.12 19.09
C ALA A 291 13.30 8.53 18.63
N LEU A 292 13.90 8.67 17.44
CA LEU A 292 14.29 9.97 16.89
C LEU A 292 13.11 10.92 16.68
N ALA A 293 11.90 10.38 16.52
CA ALA A 293 10.70 11.19 16.39
C ALA A 293 10.31 11.96 17.68
N PHE A 294 10.88 11.57 18.83
CA PHE A 294 10.66 12.20 20.14
C PHE A 294 11.83 13.10 20.57
N VAL A 295 12.89 13.16 19.75
CA VAL A 295 14.06 14.00 19.99
C VAL A 295 13.80 15.38 19.40
N LYS A 296 14.27 16.42 20.09
CA LYS A 296 14.19 17.79 19.56
C LYS A 296 14.94 17.88 18.23
N PRO A 297 14.43 18.66 17.26
CA PRO A 297 15.06 18.81 15.95
C PRO A 297 16.57 19.07 15.99
N GLU A 298 17.04 19.94 16.89
CA GLU A 298 18.47 20.26 17.04
C GLU A 298 19.35 19.06 17.48
N ASP A 299 18.78 18.11 18.22
CA ASP A 299 19.50 16.98 18.79
C ASP A 299 19.45 15.73 17.90
N VAL A 300 18.56 15.71 16.89
CA VAL A 300 18.36 14.56 15.99
C VAL A 300 19.68 14.09 15.35
N PRO A 301 20.55 14.97 14.79
CA PRO A 301 21.81 14.51 14.18
C PRO A 301 22.73 13.80 15.18
N ILE A 302 22.84 14.33 16.40
CA ILE A 302 23.70 13.79 17.46
C ILE A 302 23.19 12.43 17.91
N VAL A 303 21.89 12.30 18.14
CA VAL A 303 21.28 11.02 18.57
C VAL A 303 21.33 10.00 17.43
N PHE A 304 21.13 10.43 16.18
CA PHE A 304 21.24 9.57 15.00
C PHE A 304 22.65 8.98 14.88
N ASP A 305 23.70 9.80 15.02
CA ASP A 305 25.08 9.31 14.96
C ASP A 305 25.42 8.32 16.08
N LYS A 306 24.86 8.53 17.28
CA LYS A 306 24.98 7.57 18.40
C LYS A 306 24.27 6.25 18.12
N ILE A 307 23.09 6.28 17.50
CA ILE A 307 22.35 5.05 17.13
C ILE A 307 23.07 4.33 15.98
N LYS A 308 23.64 5.09 15.04
CA LYS A 308 24.33 4.58 13.86
C LYS A 308 25.56 3.73 14.20
N SER A 309 26.25 3.98 15.31
CA SER A 309 27.41 3.17 15.70
C SER A 309 27.08 1.68 15.92
N GLY A 310 25.81 1.35 16.18
CA GLY A 310 25.33 -0.03 16.25
C GLY A 310 24.55 -0.49 15.00
N ALA A 311 24.33 0.39 14.02
CA ALA A 311 23.55 0.09 12.83
C ALA A 311 24.35 -0.75 11.82
N PRO A 312 23.68 -1.63 11.04
CA PRO A 312 24.31 -2.43 10.01
C PRO A 312 24.93 -1.50 8.96
N THR A 313 26.19 -1.78 8.59
CA THR A 313 26.92 -0.95 7.63
C THR A 313 26.67 -1.54 6.26
N ALA A 314 26.04 -0.80 5.35
CA ALA A 314 25.81 -1.28 4.00
C ALA A 314 27.13 -1.82 3.40
N VAL A 315 27.21 -3.14 3.24
CA VAL A 315 28.32 -3.77 2.52
C VAL A 315 28.27 -3.20 1.11
N GLN A 316 29.28 -2.42 0.75
CA GLN A 316 29.48 -1.99 -0.63
C GLN A 316 29.61 -3.26 -1.47
N GLY A 317 28.56 -3.59 -2.21
CA GLY A 317 28.59 -4.67 -3.18
C GLY A 317 29.65 -4.34 -4.23
N LYS A 318 30.58 -5.28 -4.42
CA LYS A 318 31.26 -5.44 -5.71
C LYS A 318 30.25 -5.93 -6.75
#